data_AF-A0A8I0N6Y5-F1
#
_entry.id   AF-A0A8I0N6Y5-F1
#
_cell.length_a   1.000
_cell.length_b   1.000
_cell.length_c   1.000
_cell.angle_alpha   90.00
_cell.angle_beta   90.00
_cell.angle_gamma   90.00
#
_symmetry.space_group_name_H-M   'P 1'
#
loop_
_entity.id
_entity.type
_entity.pdbx_description
1 polymer ?
#
loop_
_entity_poly.entity_id
_entity_poly.type
_entity_poly.pdbx_seq_one_letter_code
_entity_poly.pdbx_strand_id
1 'polypeptide(L)'
;MHKPQTGHDPLENLTSQRVNGLNTPLSSKGRTDDAAESSTAKLRRIPDSNPKSAIGLTKPSTFSIPPVAELHLGAAMNNGAEKYGTFNWREHAVSVSVYVDAIRRHLAAFRDGEDIASDSGVHHLAHVMACCAIVLDAKECGKLIDDRGHEGPASKVIHTMTKPC
;
A
#
# COMPACT_ATOMS: atom_id res chain seq x y z
N MET A 1 -19.10 50.30 -25.59
CA MET A 1 -20.13 50.93 -24.72
C MET A 1 -20.11 50.16 -23.39
N HIS A 2 -19.22 50.44 -22.44
CA HIS A 2 -19.24 51.45 -21.36
C HIS A 2 -20.50 51.43 -20.46
N LYS A 3 -20.27 51.13 -19.16
CA LYS A 3 -21.23 50.93 -18.03
C LYS A 3 -22.04 52.21 -17.68
N PRO A 4 -22.96 52.18 -16.69
CA PRO A 4 -22.52 52.39 -15.29
C PRO A 4 -23.24 51.53 -14.21
N GLN A 5 -22.56 51.46 -13.05
CA GLN A 5 -22.97 50.90 -11.76
C GLN A 5 -23.74 51.94 -10.93
N THR A 6 -24.63 51.52 -10.03
CA THR A 6 -25.01 52.18 -8.75
C THR A 6 -25.72 51.11 -7.88
N GLY A 7 -25.63 50.99 -6.55
CA GLY A 7 -24.92 51.70 -5.47
C GLY A 7 -24.70 50.71 -4.30
N HIS A 8 -23.60 50.83 -3.54
CA HIS A 8 -23.45 51.55 -2.25
C HIS A 8 -23.91 50.77 -0.99
N ASP A 9 -22.89 50.32 -0.25
CA ASP A 9 -22.72 49.88 1.16
C ASP A 9 -23.19 50.93 2.21
N PRO A 10 -23.01 50.85 3.56
CA PRO A 10 -22.62 49.75 4.49
C PRO A 10 -23.33 49.76 5.89
N LEU A 11 -23.00 48.77 6.75
CA LEU A 11 -22.88 48.76 8.25
C LEU A 11 -23.77 49.67 9.14
N GLU A 12 -24.49 49.08 10.12
CA GLU A 12 -24.49 49.47 11.57
C GLU A 12 -25.62 48.81 12.39
N ASN A 13 -25.24 47.97 13.38
CA ASN A 13 -25.66 48.00 14.80
C ASN A 13 -25.05 46.74 15.48
N LEU A 14 -24.04 46.78 16.36
CA LEU A 14 -24.07 47.29 17.75
C LEU A 14 -25.34 46.78 18.46
N THR A 15 -25.33 46.13 19.63
CA THR A 15 -24.38 46.15 20.75
C THR A 15 -24.88 45.15 21.81
N SER A 16 -23.92 44.59 22.58
CA SER A 16 -23.99 44.47 24.05
C SER A 16 -24.94 43.42 24.68
N GLN A 17 -24.39 42.45 25.39
CA GLN A 17 -24.21 42.48 26.87
C GLN A 17 -23.70 41.10 27.36
N ARG A 18 -22.46 41.05 27.88
CA ARG A 18 -22.08 40.85 29.32
C ARG A 18 -22.15 39.38 29.80
N VAL A 19 -21.00 38.72 29.97
CA VAL A 19 -20.12 38.61 31.17
C VAL A 19 -20.77 37.99 32.43
N ASN A 20 -20.14 36.91 32.89
CA ASN A 20 -19.89 36.43 34.27
C ASN A 20 -19.39 34.98 34.13
N GLY A 21 -18.14 34.56 34.38
CA GLY A 21 -17.11 35.08 35.26
C GLY A 21 -17.28 34.50 36.67
N LEU A 22 -16.54 33.43 37.00
CA LEU A 22 -15.88 33.20 38.30
C LEU A 22 -14.95 31.97 38.25
N ASN A 23 -13.64 32.25 38.31
CA ASN A 23 -12.56 31.37 38.80
C ASN A 23 -12.81 31.01 40.28
N THR A 24 -12.24 29.99 40.94
CA THR A 24 -10.80 29.74 41.23
C THR A 24 -10.66 28.36 41.96
N PRO A 25 -9.46 27.88 42.40
CA PRO A 25 -8.95 26.52 42.09
C PRO A 25 -8.81 25.60 43.32
N LEU A 26 -8.35 24.35 43.15
CA LEU A 26 -7.35 23.74 44.04
C LEU A 26 -6.69 22.49 43.40
N SER A 27 -5.38 22.43 43.56
CA SER A 27 -4.43 21.42 43.09
C SER A 27 -4.38 20.19 44.02
N SER A 28 -4.20 18.97 43.49
CA SER A 28 -2.92 18.23 43.66
C SER A 28 -2.93 16.76 43.17
N LYS A 29 -1.95 16.48 42.31
CA LYS A 29 -1.11 15.26 42.18
C LYS A 29 -1.76 13.91 41.80
N GLY A 30 -1.56 13.56 40.53
CA GLY A 30 -0.65 12.46 40.13
C GLY A 30 -1.29 11.09 39.89
N ARG A 31 -1.14 10.57 38.66
CA ARG A 31 -0.31 9.39 38.33
C ARG A 31 -0.59 8.95 36.88
N THR A 32 0.41 9.24 36.04
CA THR A 32 0.87 8.54 34.83
C THR A 32 -0.14 8.14 33.77
N ASP A 33 0.09 8.74 32.60
CA ASP A 33 -0.07 8.17 31.27
C ASP A 33 0.32 6.67 31.23
N ASP A 34 -0.34 5.91 30.35
CA ASP A 34 0.14 4.68 29.68
C ASP A 34 -0.93 3.57 29.63
N ALA A 35 -1.66 3.51 28.51
CA ALA A 35 -2.13 2.25 27.94
C ALA A 35 -2.29 2.39 26.41
N ALA A 36 -1.28 2.99 25.76
CA ALA A 36 -1.01 2.75 24.36
C ALA A 36 -0.11 1.50 24.26
N GLU A 37 -0.65 0.32 24.56
CA GLU A 37 0.08 -0.94 24.40
C GLU A 37 0.03 -1.37 22.93
N SER A 38 0.70 -0.56 22.10
CA SER A 38 1.01 -0.85 20.72
C SER A 38 2.17 -1.84 20.70
N SER A 39 1.87 -3.09 20.34
CA SER A 39 2.73 -4.01 19.58
C SER A 39 4.23 -3.86 19.86
N THR A 40 4.71 -4.60 20.86
CA THR A 40 6.14 -4.84 21.04
C THR A 40 6.68 -5.53 19.80
N ALA A 41 7.26 -4.75 18.88
CA ALA A 41 8.08 -5.26 17.79
C ALA A 41 9.18 -6.11 18.41
N LYS A 42 9.07 -7.44 18.28
CA LYS A 42 10.05 -8.42 18.73
C LYS A 42 11.44 -8.00 18.23
N LEU A 43 12.28 -7.50 19.14
CA LEU A 43 13.63 -7.02 18.80
C LEU A 43 14.37 -8.13 18.03
N ARG A 44 14.76 -7.86 16.78
CA ARG A 44 15.60 -8.78 16.01
C ARG A 44 16.96 -8.87 16.69
N ARG A 45 17.27 -10.03 17.27
CA ARG A 45 18.56 -10.28 17.93
C ARG A 45 19.69 -10.20 16.91
N ILE A 46 20.73 -9.43 17.21
CA ILE A 46 21.94 -9.37 16.38
C ILE A 46 22.63 -10.75 16.48
N PRO A 47 22.89 -11.44 15.35
CA PRO A 47 23.35 -12.83 15.36
C PRO A 47 24.82 -12.99 15.77
N ASP A 48 25.61 -11.92 15.69
CA ASP A 48 27.05 -11.93 15.97
C ASP A 48 27.50 -10.56 16.54
N SER A 49 28.79 -10.44 16.88
CA SER A 49 29.42 -9.21 17.39
C SER A 49 29.93 -8.28 16.28
N ASN A 50 29.66 -8.57 15.01
CA ASN A 50 30.14 -7.76 13.90
C ASN A 50 29.33 -6.45 13.83
N PRO A 51 29.97 -5.26 13.85
CA PRO A 51 29.26 -3.98 13.74
C PRO A 51 28.45 -3.84 12.44
N LYS A 52 28.82 -4.57 11.38
CA LYS A 52 28.05 -4.64 10.12
C LYS A 52 26.69 -5.29 10.31
N SER A 53 26.54 -6.23 11.24
CA SER A 53 25.27 -6.94 11.47
C SER A 53 24.21 -6.02 12.06
N ALA A 54 24.59 -5.17 13.02
CA ALA A 54 23.71 -4.14 13.56
C ALA A 54 23.21 -3.17 12.47
N ILE A 55 24.12 -2.68 11.63
CA ILE A 55 23.80 -1.78 10.51
C ILE A 55 23.00 -2.52 9.42
N GLY A 56 23.27 -3.80 9.18
CA GLY A 56 22.55 -4.62 8.21
C GLY A 56 21.08 -4.80 8.60
N LEU A 57 20.80 -4.95 9.91
CA LEU A 57 19.45 -5.14 10.43
C LEU A 57 18.55 -3.90 10.33
N THR A 58 19.11 -2.71 10.10
CA THR A 58 18.31 -1.48 9.86
C THR A 58 17.81 -1.39 8.43
N LYS A 59 18.31 -2.24 7.52
CA LYS A 59 17.92 -2.26 6.11
C LYS A 59 16.78 -3.26 5.89
N PRO A 60 15.88 -3.02 4.91
CA PRO A 60 14.92 -4.04 4.47
C PRO A 60 15.67 -5.31 4.08
N SER A 61 15.25 -6.45 4.63
CA SER A 61 15.89 -7.74 4.37
C SER A 61 15.09 -8.52 3.34
N THR A 62 15.78 -9.04 2.31
CA THR A 62 15.22 -10.00 1.36
C THR A 62 15.47 -11.45 1.79
N PHE A 63 16.24 -11.67 2.86
CA PHE A 63 16.66 -13.02 3.29
C PHE A 63 15.49 -13.95 3.63
N SER A 64 14.33 -13.39 3.99
CA SER A 64 13.13 -14.17 4.31
C SER A 64 12.35 -14.64 3.08
N ILE A 65 12.74 -14.24 1.86
CA ILE A 65 12.13 -14.75 0.62
C ILE A 65 12.69 -16.16 0.38
N PRO A 66 11.84 -17.19 0.25
CA PRO A 66 12.31 -18.52 -0.12
C PRO A 66 12.97 -18.49 -1.51
N PRO A 67 14.21 -19.00 -1.69
CA PRO A 67 14.89 -18.96 -2.98
C PRO A 67 14.11 -19.64 -4.12
N VAL A 68 13.30 -20.66 -3.80
CA VAL A 68 12.42 -21.31 -4.79
C VAL A 68 11.42 -20.33 -5.40
N ALA A 69 10.93 -19.37 -4.61
CA ALA A 69 10.01 -18.34 -5.08
C ALA A 69 10.75 -17.37 -6.03
N GLU A 70 12.00 -17.02 -5.73
CA GLU A 70 12.83 -16.17 -6.60
C GLU A 70 13.10 -16.83 -7.95
N LEU A 71 13.39 -18.13 -7.96
CA LEU A 71 13.63 -18.89 -9.20
C LEU A 71 12.38 -18.96 -10.08
N HIS A 72 11.22 -19.23 -9.48
CA HIS A 72 9.94 -19.24 -10.20
C HIS A 72 9.59 -17.86 -10.73
N LEU A 73 9.70 -16.81 -9.90
CA LEU A 73 9.51 -15.43 -10.33
C LEU A 73 10.43 -15.10 -11.51
N GLY A 74 11.73 -15.42 -11.40
CA GLY A 74 12.70 -15.22 -12.46
C GLY A 74 12.30 -15.88 -13.78
N ALA A 75 11.79 -17.11 -13.75
CA ALA A 75 11.32 -17.80 -14.95
C ALA A 75 10.14 -17.07 -15.63
N ALA A 76 9.15 -16.61 -14.85
CA ALA A 76 8.03 -15.83 -15.38
C ALA A 76 8.48 -14.46 -15.94
N MET A 77 9.39 -13.78 -15.24
CA MET A 77 9.95 -12.50 -15.68
C MET A 77 10.77 -12.65 -16.96
N ASN A 78 11.55 -13.74 -17.09
CA ASN A 78 12.31 -14.05 -18.30
C ASN A 78 11.38 -14.34 -19.48
N ASN A 79 10.28 -15.07 -19.28
CA ASN A 79 9.28 -15.29 -20.33
C ASN A 79 8.69 -13.95 -20.83
N GLY A 80 8.44 -13.00 -19.93
CA GLY A 80 8.01 -11.65 -20.30
C GLY A 80 9.11 -10.86 -21.04
N ALA A 81 10.36 -10.96 -20.56
CA ALA A 81 11.50 -10.27 -21.15
C ALA A 81 11.79 -10.76 -22.58
N GLU A 82 11.65 -12.06 -22.86
CA GLU A 82 11.78 -12.62 -24.21
C GLU A 82 10.72 -12.06 -25.19
N LYS A 83 9.51 -11.78 -24.69
CA LYS A 83 8.39 -11.28 -25.50
C LYS A 83 8.42 -9.76 -25.69
N TYR A 84 8.77 -9.02 -24.65
CA TYR A 84 8.55 -7.57 -24.58
C TYR A 84 9.78 -6.74 -24.20
N GLY A 85 10.91 -7.39 -23.93
CA GLY A 85 12.11 -6.76 -23.40
C GLY A 85 12.12 -6.69 -21.87
N THR A 86 13.32 -6.74 -21.29
CA THR A 86 13.52 -6.65 -19.84
C THR A 86 13.11 -5.26 -19.34
N PHE A 87 12.38 -5.19 -18.23
CA PHE A 87 11.93 -3.94 -17.60
C PHE A 87 11.06 -3.03 -18.48
N ASN A 88 10.39 -3.55 -19.50
CA ASN A 88 9.57 -2.74 -20.42
C ASN A 88 8.49 -1.88 -19.71
N TRP A 89 7.96 -2.33 -18.56
CA TRP A 89 7.00 -1.60 -17.72
C TRP A 89 7.59 -0.35 -17.04
N ARG A 90 8.92 -0.17 -17.04
CA ARG A 90 9.57 1.06 -16.61
C ARG A 90 9.66 2.09 -17.73
N GLU A 91 9.65 1.63 -18.98
CA GLU A 91 9.69 2.50 -20.14
C GLU A 91 8.27 2.95 -20.51
N HIS A 92 7.35 1.99 -20.57
CA HIS A 92 5.95 2.18 -20.94
C HIS A 92 5.04 2.10 -19.71
N ALA A 93 4.05 2.98 -19.66
CA ALA A 93 3.07 2.97 -18.59
C ALA A 93 2.20 1.70 -18.65
N VAL A 94 1.84 1.15 -17.49
CA VAL A 94 1.06 -0.08 -17.36
C VAL A 94 -0.20 0.15 -16.54
N SER A 95 -1.32 -0.45 -16.97
CA SER A 95 -2.61 -0.33 -16.27
C SER A 95 -2.80 -1.39 -15.21
N VAL A 96 -3.28 -1.02 -14.03
CA VAL A 96 -3.56 -1.97 -12.94
C VAL A 96 -4.57 -3.04 -13.39
N SER A 97 -5.63 -2.66 -14.09
CA SER A 97 -6.69 -3.56 -14.55
C SER A 97 -6.18 -4.74 -15.36
N VAL A 98 -5.24 -4.50 -16.28
CA VAL A 98 -4.63 -5.53 -17.15
C VAL A 98 -3.91 -6.58 -16.32
N TYR A 99 -3.10 -6.16 -15.35
CA TYR A 99 -2.34 -7.07 -14.49
C TYR A 99 -3.23 -7.77 -13.46
N VAL A 100 -4.25 -7.10 -12.92
CA VAL A 100 -5.24 -7.73 -12.02
C VAL A 100 -6.02 -8.82 -12.75
N ASP A 101 -6.40 -8.58 -14.01
CA ASP A 101 -7.11 -9.56 -14.83
C ASP A 101 -6.22 -10.77 -15.17
N ALA A 102 -4.95 -10.54 -15.51
CA ALA A 102 -3.96 -11.62 -15.68
C ALA A 102 -3.78 -12.45 -14.41
N ILE A 103 -3.63 -11.80 -13.25
CA ILE A 103 -3.55 -12.48 -11.94
C ILE A 103 -4.76 -13.38 -11.72
N ARG A 104 -5.97 -12.88 -11.99
CA ARG A 104 -7.21 -13.65 -11.80
C ARG A 104 -7.27 -14.88 -12.70
N ARG A 105 -6.85 -14.78 -13.96
CA ARG A 105 -6.81 -15.94 -14.87
C ARG A 105 -5.81 -17.00 -14.42
N HIS A 106 -4.58 -16.61 -14.07
CA HIS A 106 -3.59 -17.59 -13.60
C HIS A 106 -4.00 -18.20 -12.27
N LEU A 107 -4.57 -17.41 -11.35
CA LEU A 107 -5.06 -17.92 -10.07
C LEU A 107 -6.27 -18.85 -10.24
N ALA A 108 -7.16 -18.58 -11.20
CA ALA A 108 -8.28 -19.45 -11.51
C ALA A 108 -7.82 -20.81 -12.04
N ALA A 109 -6.91 -20.84 -13.01
CA ALA A 109 -6.35 -22.08 -13.55
C ALA A 109 -5.64 -22.91 -12.46
N PHE A 110 -4.82 -22.25 -11.62
CA PHE A 110 -4.20 -22.90 -10.47
C PHE A 110 -5.21 -23.49 -9.49
N ARG A 111 -6.25 -22.73 -9.16
CA ARG A 111 -7.31 -23.20 -8.26
C ARG A 111 -8.05 -24.41 -8.82
N ASP A 112 -8.18 -24.50 -10.14
CA ASP A 112 -8.86 -25.60 -10.82
C ASP A 112 -7.91 -26.79 -11.11
N GLY A 113 -6.66 -26.75 -10.60
CA GLY A 113 -5.71 -27.87 -10.59
C GLY A 113 -4.64 -27.84 -11.69
N GLU A 114 -4.52 -26.76 -12.46
CA GLU A 114 -3.46 -26.58 -13.46
C GLU A 114 -2.26 -25.87 -12.84
N ASP A 115 -1.12 -26.56 -12.70
CA ASP A 115 0.09 -25.96 -12.13
C ASP A 115 0.88 -25.13 -13.14
N ILE A 116 0.91 -25.55 -14.41
CA ILE A 116 1.81 -25.02 -15.46
C ILE A 116 0.98 -24.39 -16.58
N ALA A 117 1.25 -23.12 -16.89
CA ALA A 117 0.60 -22.43 -17.99
C ALA A 117 1.08 -22.97 -19.35
N SER A 118 0.14 -23.46 -20.16
CA SER A 118 0.42 -24.09 -21.46
C SER A 118 1.14 -23.19 -22.48
N ASP A 119 1.00 -21.87 -22.38
CA ASP A 119 1.57 -20.89 -23.32
C ASP A 119 3.05 -20.58 -23.08
N SER A 120 3.54 -20.84 -21.87
CA SER A 120 4.85 -20.42 -21.39
C SER A 120 5.65 -21.55 -20.78
N GLY A 121 5.01 -22.66 -20.39
CA GLY A 121 5.64 -23.74 -19.63
C GLY A 121 6.05 -23.33 -18.21
N VAL A 122 5.55 -22.19 -17.71
CA VAL A 122 5.89 -21.63 -16.40
C VAL A 122 4.71 -21.77 -15.45
N HIS A 123 5.00 -21.95 -14.16
CA HIS A 123 3.99 -22.15 -13.12
C HIS A 123 3.00 -20.98 -13.01
N HIS A 124 1.70 -21.23 -12.85
CA HIS A 124 0.67 -20.18 -12.74
C HIS A 124 0.94 -19.19 -11.60
N LEU A 125 1.27 -19.70 -10.40
CA LEU A 125 1.68 -18.83 -9.27
C LEU A 125 2.91 -17.97 -9.57
N ALA A 126 3.84 -18.40 -10.43
CA ALA A 126 4.98 -17.59 -10.83
C ALA A 126 4.54 -16.37 -11.66
N HIS A 127 3.57 -16.57 -12.57
CA HIS A 127 2.95 -15.46 -13.32
C HIS A 127 2.17 -14.50 -12.41
N VAL A 128 1.48 -15.02 -11.39
CA VAL A 128 0.84 -14.17 -10.37
C VAL A 128 1.88 -13.32 -9.64
N MET A 129 2.99 -13.92 -9.20
CA MET A 129 4.09 -13.19 -8.56
C MET A 129 4.69 -12.12 -9.49
N ALA A 130 4.93 -12.45 -10.75
CA ALA A 130 5.47 -11.53 -11.75
C ALA A 130 4.55 -10.32 -11.95
N CYS A 131 3.24 -10.54 -12.08
CA CYS A 131 2.27 -9.45 -12.20
C CYS A 131 2.30 -8.53 -10.97
N CYS A 132 2.32 -9.09 -9.75
CA CYS A 132 2.43 -8.30 -8.53
C CYS A 132 3.74 -7.49 -8.46
N ALA A 133 4.87 -8.10 -8.83
CA ALA A 133 6.18 -7.45 -8.85
C ALA A 133 6.21 -6.29 -9.84
N ILE A 134 5.67 -6.47 -11.06
CA ILE A 134 5.59 -5.44 -12.08
C ILE A 134 4.72 -4.26 -11.63
N VAL A 135 3.54 -4.52 -11.05
CA VAL A 135 2.65 -3.45 -10.58
C VAL A 135 3.30 -2.64 -9.45
N LEU A 136 3.96 -3.30 -8.50
CA LEU A 136 4.69 -2.62 -7.42
C LEU A 136 5.84 -1.77 -7.97
N ASP A 137 6.65 -2.33 -8.86
CA ASP A 137 7.80 -1.62 -9.43
C ASP A 137 7.38 -0.45 -10.34
N ALA A 138 6.35 -0.65 -11.18
CA ALA A 138 5.78 0.41 -11.99
C ALA A 138 5.22 1.56 -11.15
N LYS A 139 4.63 1.26 -9.98
CA LYS A 139 4.15 2.28 -9.05
C LYS A 139 5.31 3.14 -8.54
N GLU A 140 6.38 2.52 -8.05
CA GLU A 140 7.55 3.23 -7.53
C GLU A 140 8.32 3.97 -8.64
N CYS A 141 8.24 3.48 -9.88
CA CYS A 141 8.82 4.15 -11.06
C CYS A 141 7.92 5.27 -11.64
N GLY A 142 6.73 5.53 -11.10
CA GLY A 142 5.79 6.51 -11.65
C GLY A 142 5.22 6.15 -13.02
N LYS A 143 5.16 4.85 -13.33
CA LYS A 143 4.69 4.27 -14.61
C LYS A 143 3.37 3.51 -14.48
N LEU A 144 2.82 3.42 -13.27
CA LEU A 144 1.54 2.78 -13.05
C LEU A 144 0.38 3.73 -13.39
N ILE A 145 -0.51 3.29 -14.28
CA ILE A 145 -1.83 3.87 -14.50
C ILE A 145 -2.78 3.16 -13.52
N ASP A 146 -3.18 3.88 -12.47
CA ASP A 146 -4.12 3.37 -11.49
C ASP A 146 -5.57 3.55 -11.96
N ASP A 147 -6.09 2.54 -12.64
CA ASP A 147 -7.44 2.50 -13.23
C ASP A 147 -8.41 1.61 -12.43
N ARG A 148 -8.15 1.40 -11.13
CA ARG A 148 -9.00 0.57 -10.25
C ARG A 148 -10.40 1.15 -9.97
N GLY A 149 -10.65 2.40 -10.36
CA GLY A 149 -11.91 3.10 -10.10
C GLY A 149 -12.00 3.63 -8.66
N HIS A 150 -13.21 3.64 -8.09
CA HIS A 150 -13.45 4.11 -6.73
C HIS A 150 -13.14 3.04 -5.69
N GLU A 151 -12.80 3.49 -4.47
CA GLU A 151 -12.57 2.61 -3.33
C GLU A 151 -13.79 1.71 -3.06
N GLY A 152 -13.56 0.40 -2.98
CA GLY A 152 -14.60 -0.61 -2.77
C GLY A 152 -14.63 -1.15 -1.34
N PRO A 153 -15.76 -1.73 -0.89
CA PRO A 153 -15.95 -2.18 0.51
C PRO A 153 -15.31 -3.53 0.82
N ALA A 154 -14.56 -4.15 -0.10
CA ALA A 154 -14.12 -5.54 -0.02
C ALA A 154 -13.39 -5.87 1.28
N SER A 155 -12.45 -5.03 1.71
CA SER A 155 -11.71 -5.22 2.98
C SER A 155 -12.64 -5.30 4.20
N LYS A 156 -13.63 -4.39 4.27
CA LYS A 156 -14.63 -4.36 5.34
C LYS A 156 -15.50 -5.62 5.32
N VAL A 157 -15.92 -6.07 4.14
CA VAL A 157 -16.73 -7.28 3.99
C VAL A 157 -15.96 -8.53 4.43
N ILE A 158 -14.70 -8.69 3.99
CA ILE A 158 -13.83 -9.79 4.40
C ILE A 158 -13.69 -9.84 5.93
N HIS A 159 -13.41 -8.70 6.56
CA HIS A 159 -13.31 -8.60 8.01
C HIS A 159 -14.61 -9.04 8.70
N THR A 160 -15.76 -8.57 8.21
CA THR A 160 -17.08 -8.90 8.76
C THR A 160 -17.42 -10.39 8.62
N MET A 161 -16.99 -11.04 7.53
CA MET A 161 -17.28 -12.45 7.26
C MET A 161 -16.26 -13.42 7.89
N THR A 162 -15.15 -12.92 8.42
CA THR A 162 -14.12 -13.76 9.06
C THR A 162 -14.63 -14.27 10.39
N LYS A 163 -14.68 -15.59 10.56
CA LYS A 163 -15.07 -16.21 11.84
C LYS A 163 -13.98 -15.91 12.88
N PRO A 164 -14.34 -15.46 14.10
CA PRO A 164 -13.37 -15.37 15.18
C PRO A 164 -12.83 -16.77 15.49
N CYS A 165 -11.52 -16.85 15.66
CA CYS A 165 -10.81 -18.05 16.08
C CYS A 165 -10.80 -18.21 17.60
#